data_AF-A0A7J8CED5-F1
#
_entry.id   AF-A0A7J8CED5-F1
#
_cell.length_a   1.000
_cell.length_b   1.000
_cell.length_c   1.000
_cell.angle_alpha   90.00
_cell.angle_beta   90.00
_cell.angle_gamma   90.00
#
_symmetry.space_group_name_H-M   'P 1'
#
loop_
_entity.id
_entity.type
_entity.pdbx_description
1 polymer ?
#
loop_
_entity_poly.entity_id
_entity_poly.type
_entity_poly.pdbx_seq_one_letter_code
_entity_poly.pdbx_strand_id
1 'polypeptide(L)'
;MLPVFIGCPPGKRLAFDITYTLEYNRLQNKHYFDCVHVDLEMPCFHFRDTFYPFFLIQDMATGDSGSFKGSYVLKVVGGGPNVDNIKEYSEEEIYRFNSPLDNTNSLIWTTKNTTMITKDSAFSVMSHQSLGIKWLCLENSPCYDTIPHSIFAPEFFFKVSVSNRGVDQSTYCDYQLIFLLHIHGLPLSAKRSFIILMISTSIFLSLVILYIIFCLLLPLMAKTCNILRWKIKNIITSEFYYTHSSSSRVFSSTSETRSSVSSRSSFQVVEKNKPEPEKIVKKPLT
;
A
#
# COMPACT_ATOMS: atom_id res chain seq x y z
N MET A 1 -7.47 51.18 -34.36
CA MET A 1 -6.74 50.08 -35.01
C MET A 1 -7.67 48.89 -35.09
N LEU A 2 -7.94 48.35 -36.28
CA LEU A 2 -8.65 47.07 -36.43
C LEU A 2 -7.65 45.95 -36.16
N PRO A 3 -7.92 45.02 -35.23
CA PRO A 3 -7.05 43.86 -35.07
C PRO A 3 -7.13 43.00 -36.33
N VAL A 4 -5.98 42.82 -36.98
CA VAL A 4 -5.83 41.88 -38.11
C VAL A 4 -5.49 40.52 -37.50
N PHE A 5 -6.44 39.60 -37.56
CA PHE A 5 -6.27 38.26 -37.03
C PHE A 5 -5.75 37.34 -38.13
N ILE A 6 -4.46 37.08 -38.10
CA ILE A 6 -3.79 36.08 -38.93
C ILE A 6 -4.20 34.71 -38.38
N GLY A 7 -4.65 33.80 -39.26
CA GLY A 7 -5.14 32.47 -38.87
C GLY A 7 -4.13 31.63 -38.09
N CYS A 8 -4.52 30.40 -37.76
CA CYS A 8 -3.71 29.57 -36.87
C CYS A 8 -2.41 29.11 -37.52
N PRO A 9 -1.25 29.43 -36.91
CA PRO A 9 0.02 28.98 -37.44
C PRO A 9 0.07 27.44 -37.41
N PRO A 10 0.41 26.79 -38.55
CA PRO A 10 0.57 25.36 -38.59
C PRO A 10 1.73 24.96 -37.66
N GLY A 11 1.58 23.82 -36.98
CA GLY A 11 2.62 23.29 -36.09
C GLY A 11 2.56 23.78 -34.65
N LYS A 12 1.57 24.59 -34.25
CA LYS A 12 1.33 24.85 -32.81
C LYS A 12 0.35 23.86 -32.21
N ARG A 13 0.68 23.31 -31.05
CA ARG A 13 -0.17 22.36 -30.31
C ARG A 13 -0.29 22.72 -28.84
N LEU A 14 -1.36 22.27 -28.21
CA LEU A 14 -1.51 22.30 -26.76
C LEU A 14 -0.75 21.13 -26.14
N ALA A 15 -0.05 21.39 -25.06
CA ALA A 15 0.69 20.41 -24.28
C ALA A 15 0.39 20.60 -22.79
N PHE A 16 0.43 19.51 -22.02
CA PHE A 16 0.27 19.54 -20.58
C PHE A 16 1.59 19.92 -19.92
N ASP A 17 1.60 20.98 -19.12
CA ASP A 17 2.78 21.42 -18.38
C ASP A 17 2.93 20.59 -17.11
N ILE A 18 3.50 19.39 -17.25
CA ILE A 18 3.67 18.49 -16.11
C ILE A 18 4.52 19.14 -15.02
N THR A 19 5.67 19.71 -15.39
CA THR A 19 6.64 20.27 -14.44
C THR A 19 6.04 21.40 -13.62
N TYR A 20 5.43 22.40 -14.27
CA TYR A 20 4.83 23.52 -13.56
C TYR A 20 3.58 23.09 -12.78
N THR A 21 2.79 22.16 -13.33
CA THR A 21 1.65 21.58 -12.63
C THR A 21 2.09 20.91 -11.34
N LEU A 22 3.13 20.07 -11.35
CA LEU A 22 3.63 19.41 -10.15
C LEU A 22 4.13 20.41 -9.12
N GLU A 23 4.97 21.36 -9.53
CA GLU A 23 5.52 22.37 -8.63
C GLU A 23 4.41 23.19 -7.96
N TYR A 24 3.46 23.69 -8.75
CA TYR A 24 2.35 24.49 -8.24
C TYR A 24 1.45 23.69 -7.29
N ASN A 25 1.09 22.45 -7.64
CA ASN A 25 0.26 21.60 -6.78
C ASN A 25 0.97 21.27 -5.46
N ARG A 26 2.29 20.98 -5.48
CA ARG A 26 3.09 20.75 -4.27
C ARG A 26 3.04 21.96 -3.32
N LEU A 27 3.17 23.17 -3.88
CA LEU A 27 3.13 24.42 -3.11
C LEU A 27 1.74 24.71 -2.54
N GLN A 28 0.69 24.51 -3.34
CA GLN A 28 -0.69 24.81 -2.92
C GLN A 28 -1.24 23.80 -1.90
N ASN A 29 -1.03 22.50 -2.13
CA ASN A 29 -1.55 21.46 -1.25
C ASN A 29 -0.65 21.24 -0.02
N LYS A 30 0.60 21.75 -0.02
CA LYS A 30 1.61 21.52 1.04
C LYS A 30 1.85 20.03 1.33
N HIS A 31 1.60 19.19 0.34
CA HIS A 31 1.75 17.74 0.40
C HIS A 31 2.76 17.30 -0.66
N TYR A 32 3.56 16.29 -0.34
CA TYR A 32 4.47 15.68 -1.31
C TYR A 32 3.71 14.68 -2.19
N PHE A 33 4.16 14.50 -3.43
CA PHE A 33 3.63 13.44 -4.29
C PHE A 33 4.15 12.10 -3.78
N ASP A 34 3.24 11.28 -3.26
CA ASP A 34 3.54 10.00 -2.61
C ASP A 34 2.98 8.86 -3.46
N CYS A 35 3.52 8.72 -4.67
CA CYS A 35 3.17 7.63 -5.57
C CYS A 35 3.79 6.33 -5.06
N VAL A 36 3.00 5.26 -4.97
CA VAL A 36 3.52 3.92 -4.64
C VAL A 36 4.58 3.50 -5.68
N HIS A 37 4.33 3.83 -6.94
CA HIS A 37 5.26 3.65 -8.05
C HIS A 37 5.50 4.99 -8.73
N VAL A 38 6.76 5.46 -8.70
CA VAL A 38 7.14 6.74 -9.31
C VAL A 38 7.35 6.55 -10.80
N ASP A 39 6.55 7.24 -11.60
CA ASP A 39 6.73 7.40 -13.04
C ASP A 39 6.97 8.88 -13.35
N LEU A 40 8.08 9.16 -14.06
CA LEU A 40 8.47 10.53 -14.42
C LEU A 40 7.62 11.09 -15.57
N GLU A 41 7.07 10.22 -16.42
CA GLU A 41 6.21 10.61 -17.55
C GLU A 41 4.73 10.69 -17.14
N MET A 42 4.34 9.94 -16.10
CA MET A 42 2.98 9.92 -15.57
C MET A 42 2.97 10.12 -14.05
N PRO A 43 3.07 11.37 -13.56
CA PRO A 43 2.99 11.60 -12.13
C PRO A 43 1.59 11.30 -11.59
N CYS A 44 1.53 10.81 -10.34
CA CYS A 44 0.29 10.53 -9.65
C CYS A 44 -0.19 11.75 -8.84
N PHE A 45 -1.52 11.87 -8.69
CA PHE A 45 -2.15 12.90 -7.87
C PHE A 45 -3.03 12.26 -6.81
N HIS A 46 -2.96 12.78 -5.59
CA HIS A 46 -3.76 12.25 -4.48
C HIS A 46 -5.22 12.69 -4.61
N PHE A 47 -6.17 11.75 -4.46
CA PHE A 47 -7.59 11.99 -4.68
C PHE A 47 -8.17 13.16 -3.88
N ARG A 48 -7.71 13.37 -2.64
CA ARG A 48 -8.24 14.43 -1.76
C ARG A 48 -7.69 15.81 -2.08
N ASP A 49 -6.59 15.88 -2.83
CA ASP A 49 -5.90 17.12 -3.10
C ASP A 49 -6.58 17.86 -4.24
N THR A 50 -6.54 19.20 -4.20
CA THR A 50 -7.06 19.97 -5.33
C THR A 50 -6.04 19.92 -6.46
N PHE A 51 -6.49 19.52 -7.64
CA PHE A 51 -5.66 19.43 -8.84
C PHE A 51 -5.69 20.74 -9.64
N TYR A 52 -4.52 21.32 -9.89
CA TYR A 52 -4.36 22.56 -10.65
C TYR A 52 -3.63 22.31 -11.97
N PRO A 53 -4.33 22.07 -13.10
CA PRO A 53 -3.68 21.80 -14.38
C PRO A 53 -3.20 23.07 -15.06
N PHE A 54 -2.01 23.01 -15.67
CA PHE A 54 -1.49 24.06 -16.54
C PHE A 54 -1.12 23.51 -17.92
N PHE A 55 -1.25 24.37 -18.93
CA PHE A 55 -1.04 23.99 -20.32
C PHE A 55 -0.11 24.97 -21.01
N LEU A 56 0.63 24.47 -22.00
CA LEU A 56 1.52 25.23 -22.87
C LEU A 56 1.01 25.15 -24.30
N ILE A 57 1.26 26.21 -25.07
CA ILE A 57 1.29 26.16 -26.52
C ILE A 57 2.74 25.94 -26.92
N GLN A 58 2.99 24.81 -27.59
CA GLN A 58 4.30 24.45 -28.10
C GLN A 58 4.33 24.59 -29.63
N ASP A 59 5.37 25.24 -30.12
CA ASP A 59 5.70 25.32 -31.54
C ASP A 59 6.57 24.12 -31.93
N MET A 60 6.05 23.28 -32.83
CA MET A 60 6.75 22.09 -33.30
C MET A 60 7.90 22.40 -34.26
N ALA A 61 7.95 23.59 -34.85
CA ALA A 61 8.99 23.98 -35.78
C ALA A 61 10.23 24.56 -35.07
N THR A 62 10.02 25.43 -34.06
CA THR A 62 11.12 26.04 -33.31
C THR A 62 11.45 25.33 -32.00
N GLY A 63 10.51 24.55 -31.47
CA GLY A 63 10.62 23.96 -30.13
C GLY A 63 10.23 24.92 -29.00
N ASP A 64 9.90 26.18 -29.32
CA ASP A 64 9.52 27.17 -28.33
C ASP A 64 8.17 26.83 -27.67
N SER A 65 8.05 27.12 -26.39
CA SER A 65 6.82 26.91 -25.62
C SER A 65 6.43 28.15 -24.83
N GLY A 66 5.14 28.47 -24.81
CA GLY A 66 4.58 29.54 -23.99
C GLY A 66 3.32 29.09 -23.25
N SER A 67 3.04 29.68 -22.09
CA SER A 67 1.87 29.31 -21.29
C SER A 67 0.56 29.62 -22.01
N PHE A 68 -0.35 28.66 -22.03
CA PHE A 68 -1.72 28.86 -22.48
C PHE A 68 -2.51 29.60 -21.40
N LYS A 69 -3.01 30.79 -21.75
CA LYS A 69 -3.76 31.68 -20.84
C LYS A 69 -5.26 31.75 -21.15
N GLY A 70 -5.70 31.08 -22.21
CA GLY A 70 -7.07 31.08 -22.66
C GLY A 70 -8.02 30.27 -21.78
N SER A 71 -9.31 30.37 -22.08
CA SER A 71 -10.33 29.52 -21.47
C SER A 71 -10.35 28.13 -22.11
N TYR A 72 -10.76 27.12 -21.35
CA TYR A 72 -10.85 25.74 -21.85
C TYR A 72 -11.92 24.95 -21.11
N VAL A 73 -12.40 23.88 -21.75
CA VAL A 73 -13.23 22.85 -21.13
C VAL A 73 -12.35 21.63 -20.89
N LEU A 74 -12.44 21.08 -19.69
CA LEU A 74 -11.86 19.79 -19.34
C LEU A 74 -12.97 18.74 -19.29
N LYS A 75 -12.74 17.56 -19.85
CA LYS A 75 -13.66 16.42 -19.82
C LYS A 75 -12.89 15.14 -19.56
N VAL A 76 -13.38 14.32 -18.65
CA VAL A 76 -12.98 12.92 -18.51
C VAL A 76 -13.71 12.13 -19.59
N VAL A 77 -12.96 11.60 -20.55
CA VAL A 77 -13.45 10.88 -21.73
C VAL A 77 -13.19 9.37 -21.67
N GLY A 78 -12.56 8.92 -20.61
CA GLY A 78 -12.34 7.51 -20.35
C GLY A 78 -11.66 7.29 -19.00
N GLY A 79 -11.58 6.04 -18.60
CA GLY A 79 -10.82 5.68 -17.41
C GLY A 79 -10.89 4.20 -17.07
N GLY A 80 -10.01 3.79 -16.17
CA GLY A 80 -9.92 2.41 -15.71
C GLY A 80 -8.95 2.25 -14.54
N PRO A 81 -8.97 1.09 -13.86
CA PRO A 81 -8.08 0.81 -12.73
C PRO A 81 -6.63 0.54 -13.17
N ASN A 82 -6.39 0.23 -14.44
CA ASN A 82 -5.06 -0.04 -15.01
C ASN A 82 -4.88 0.73 -16.32
N VAL A 83 -3.64 1.13 -16.62
CA VAL A 83 -3.29 1.87 -17.85
C VAL A 83 -3.65 1.09 -19.11
N ASP A 84 -3.46 -0.24 -19.10
CA ASP A 84 -3.73 -1.10 -20.27
C ASP A 84 -5.22 -1.32 -20.54
N ASN A 85 -6.09 -1.06 -19.56
CA ASN A 85 -7.52 -1.34 -19.63
C ASN A 85 -8.36 -0.09 -19.34
N ILE A 86 -8.06 0.99 -20.05
CA ILE A 86 -8.83 2.23 -20.01
C ILE A 86 -10.03 2.10 -20.94
N LYS A 87 -11.24 2.17 -20.38
CA LYS A 87 -12.48 2.20 -21.15
C LYS A 87 -12.72 3.62 -21.67
N GLU A 88 -12.96 3.76 -22.97
CA GLU A 88 -13.47 5.01 -23.55
C GLU A 88 -14.96 5.16 -23.25
N TYR A 89 -15.37 6.35 -22.83
CA TYR A 89 -16.74 6.65 -22.46
C TYR A 89 -17.55 7.09 -23.68
N SER A 90 -18.83 6.69 -23.72
CA SER A 90 -19.77 7.22 -24.72
C SER A 90 -20.07 8.70 -24.47
N GLU A 91 -20.65 9.41 -25.44
CA GLU A 91 -21.00 10.83 -25.26
C GLU A 91 -22.00 11.04 -24.11
N GLU A 92 -22.91 10.10 -23.89
CA GLU A 92 -23.87 10.13 -22.77
C GLU A 92 -23.16 9.92 -21.42
N GLU A 93 -22.21 8.99 -21.37
CA GLU A 93 -21.34 8.77 -20.20
C GLU A 93 -20.49 10.02 -19.92
N ILE A 94 -19.89 10.62 -20.96
CA ILE A 94 -19.09 11.86 -20.85
C ILE A 94 -19.94 12.99 -20.30
N TYR A 95 -21.16 13.19 -20.81
CA TYR A 95 -22.08 14.19 -20.28
C TYR A 95 -22.37 13.92 -18.80
N ARG A 96 -22.80 12.70 -18.47
CA ARG A 96 -23.20 12.30 -17.13
C ARG A 96 -22.08 12.42 -16.08
N PHE A 97 -20.84 12.12 -16.47
CA PHE A 97 -19.70 12.11 -15.55
C PHE A 97 -19.04 13.47 -15.36
N ASN A 98 -19.28 14.43 -16.26
CA ASN A 98 -18.60 15.74 -16.26
C ASN A 98 -19.57 16.93 -16.09
N SER A 99 -20.84 16.78 -16.43
CA SER A 99 -21.80 17.88 -16.45
C SER A 99 -22.31 18.19 -15.04
N PRO A 100 -22.14 19.43 -14.55
CA PRO A 100 -22.71 19.82 -13.26
C PRO A 100 -24.24 19.87 -13.28
N LEU A 101 -24.86 19.79 -14.47
CA LEU A 101 -26.32 19.72 -14.65
C LEU A 101 -26.85 18.29 -14.51
N ASP A 102 -25.97 17.29 -14.44
CA ASP A 102 -26.36 15.91 -14.21
C ASP A 102 -26.84 15.70 -12.76
N ASN A 103 -28.00 15.07 -12.61
CA ASN A 103 -28.62 14.78 -11.31
C ASN A 103 -28.56 13.29 -10.95
N THR A 104 -27.76 12.48 -11.66
CA THR A 104 -27.69 11.03 -11.46
C THR A 104 -26.66 10.61 -10.42
N ASN A 105 -26.08 11.54 -9.67
CA ASN A 105 -25.03 11.27 -8.68
C ASN A 105 -23.82 10.53 -9.29
N SER A 106 -23.40 10.94 -10.50
CA SER A 106 -22.35 10.28 -11.29
C SER A 106 -21.13 11.16 -11.57
N LEU A 107 -21.09 12.37 -11.02
CA LEU A 107 -19.98 13.30 -11.25
C LEU A 107 -18.66 12.70 -10.77
N ILE A 108 -17.66 12.73 -11.66
CA ILE A 108 -16.29 12.30 -11.35
C ILE A 108 -15.53 13.44 -10.65
N TRP A 109 -15.79 14.69 -11.02
CA TRP A 109 -15.06 15.84 -10.53
C TRP A 109 -15.93 17.10 -10.52
N THR A 110 -15.45 18.14 -9.84
CA THR A 110 -16.04 19.47 -9.83
C THR A 110 -14.96 20.54 -9.67
N THR A 111 -15.31 21.81 -9.84
CA THR A 111 -14.40 22.93 -9.61
C THR A 111 -14.41 23.34 -8.13
N LYS A 112 -13.30 23.89 -7.61
CA LYS A 112 -13.18 24.28 -6.19
C LYS A 112 -14.26 25.27 -5.74
N ASN A 113 -14.67 26.19 -6.61
CA ASN A 113 -15.80 27.11 -6.41
C ASN A 113 -16.88 26.87 -7.45
N THR A 114 -17.94 26.17 -7.02
CA THR A 114 -19.16 25.88 -7.78
C THR A 114 -19.90 27.14 -8.27
N THR A 115 -19.61 28.32 -7.70
CA THR A 115 -20.28 29.58 -8.04
C THR A 115 -19.89 30.15 -9.41
N MET A 116 -18.77 29.70 -10.00
CA MET A 116 -18.35 30.07 -11.37
C MET A 116 -18.86 29.11 -12.44
N ILE A 117 -19.78 28.20 -12.10
CA ILE A 117 -20.56 27.51 -13.12
C ILE A 117 -21.38 28.60 -13.81
N THR A 118 -21.00 28.96 -15.04
CA THR A 118 -21.90 29.61 -15.98
C THR A 118 -23.17 28.77 -15.98
N LYS A 119 -24.25 29.29 -15.39
CA LYS A 119 -25.44 28.52 -15.01
C LYS A 119 -26.09 27.74 -16.18
N ASP A 120 -25.68 28.04 -17.40
CA ASP A 120 -26.22 27.49 -18.64
C ASP A 120 -25.22 26.63 -19.44
N SER A 121 -23.99 26.40 -18.94
CA SER A 121 -23.00 25.58 -19.66
C SER A 121 -23.06 24.11 -19.24
N ALA A 122 -23.23 23.21 -20.20
CA ALA A 122 -23.22 21.75 -20.01
C ALA A 122 -21.91 21.20 -19.41
N PHE A 123 -20.82 21.96 -19.46
CA PHE A 123 -19.54 21.59 -18.89
C PHE A 123 -18.91 22.80 -18.19
N SER A 124 -18.07 22.54 -17.19
CA SER A 124 -17.35 23.60 -16.48
C SER A 124 -16.27 24.22 -17.36
N VAL A 125 -16.34 25.54 -17.57
CA VAL A 125 -15.29 26.31 -18.26
C VAL A 125 -14.24 26.73 -17.24
N MET A 126 -12.98 26.48 -17.59
CA MET A 126 -11.79 26.78 -16.79
C MET A 126 -10.88 27.76 -17.52
N SER A 127 -9.93 28.35 -16.78
CA SER A 127 -8.90 29.23 -17.33
C SER A 127 -7.60 29.05 -16.57
N HIS A 128 -6.53 29.70 -17.04
CA HIS A 128 -5.22 29.66 -16.38
C HIS A 128 -5.23 30.11 -14.91
N GLN A 129 -6.16 30.98 -14.52
CA GLN A 129 -6.33 31.45 -13.14
C GLN A 129 -7.35 30.62 -12.34
N SER A 130 -7.75 29.45 -12.85
CA SER A 130 -8.80 28.65 -12.22
C SER A 130 -8.42 28.21 -10.81
N LEU A 131 -9.46 28.02 -10.00
CA LEU A 131 -9.34 27.68 -8.58
C LEU A 131 -9.05 26.18 -8.35
N GLY A 132 -8.83 25.41 -9.41
CA GLY A 132 -8.51 23.99 -9.38
C GLY A 132 -9.72 23.06 -9.41
N ILE A 133 -9.42 21.77 -9.55
CA ILE A 133 -10.33 20.64 -9.71
C ILE A 133 -10.34 19.81 -8.43
N LYS A 134 -11.52 19.40 -8.01
CA LYS A 134 -11.74 18.45 -6.92
C LYS A 134 -12.31 17.16 -7.47
N TRP A 135 -11.74 16.05 -7.08
CA TRP A 135 -12.23 14.72 -7.42
C TRP A 135 -13.37 14.34 -6.48
N LEU A 136 -14.45 13.77 -7.04
CA LEU A 136 -15.66 13.40 -6.33
C LEU A 136 -15.91 11.90 -6.39
N CYS A 137 -15.81 11.31 -7.60
CA CYS A 137 -16.12 9.90 -7.85
C CYS A 137 -17.41 9.44 -7.15
N LEU A 138 -18.54 10.07 -7.49
CA LEU A 138 -19.85 9.76 -6.88
C LEU A 138 -20.33 8.35 -7.24
N GLU A 139 -21.33 7.85 -6.51
CA GLU A 139 -21.73 6.43 -6.46
C GLU A 139 -21.93 5.75 -7.82
N ASN A 140 -22.46 6.50 -8.78
CA ASN A 140 -22.80 6.00 -10.10
C ASN A 140 -21.71 6.27 -11.15
N SER A 141 -20.51 6.67 -10.71
CA SER A 141 -19.32 6.87 -11.52
C SER A 141 -18.41 5.63 -11.51
N PRO A 142 -17.60 5.41 -12.57
CA PRO A 142 -16.74 4.23 -12.68
C PRO A 142 -15.60 4.19 -11.65
N CYS A 143 -15.31 5.30 -10.96
CA CYS A 143 -14.23 5.40 -9.98
C CYS A 143 -14.70 5.31 -8.51
N TYR A 144 -15.98 5.06 -8.23
CA TYR A 144 -16.53 5.06 -6.86
C TYR A 144 -16.12 3.84 -6.01
N ASP A 145 -16.26 2.62 -6.54
CA ASP A 145 -15.96 1.38 -5.80
C ASP A 145 -14.90 0.56 -6.54
N THR A 146 -13.72 1.17 -6.68
CA THR A 146 -12.56 0.53 -7.28
C THR A 146 -12.01 -0.55 -6.33
N ILE A 147 -11.70 -1.72 -6.90
CA ILE A 147 -11.20 -2.84 -6.11
C ILE A 147 -9.70 -2.62 -5.88
N PRO A 148 -9.21 -2.54 -4.63
CA PRO A 148 -7.78 -2.46 -4.38
C PRO A 148 -7.12 -3.77 -4.81
N HIS A 149 -6.04 -3.67 -5.60
CA HIS A 149 -5.26 -4.81 -6.05
C HIS A 149 -4.22 -5.27 -5.02
N SER A 150 -3.96 -4.46 -3.99
CA SER A 150 -2.94 -4.70 -2.97
C SER A 150 -3.42 -4.18 -1.61
N ILE A 151 -2.53 -4.14 -0.62
CA ILE A 151 -2.75 -3.50 0.68
C ILE A 151 -2.84 -1.97 0.59
N PHE A 152 -2.49 -1.40 -0.56
CA PHE A 152 -2.58 0.03 -0.83
C PHE A 152 -4.00 0.44 -1.23
N ALA A 153 -4.31 1.72 -1.03
CA ALA A 153 -5.56 2.30 -1.48
C ALA A 153 -5.70 2.15 -3.01
N PRO A 154 -6.92 2.01 -3.54
CA PRO A 154 -7.14 1.91 -4.98
C PRO A 154 -6.56 3.10 -5.75
N GLU A 155 -6.16 2.81 -6.97
CA GLU A 155 -5.71 3.78 -7.96
C GLU A 155 -6.65 3.75 -9.18
N PHE A 156 -6.67 4.85 -9.91
CA PHE A 156 -7.50 5.00 -11.10
C PHE A 156 -6.83 5.92 -12.12
N PHE A 157 -6.91 5.55 -13.38
CA PHE A 157 -6.37 6.30 -14.50
C PHE A 157 -7.51 6.94 -15.26
N PHE A 158 -7.47 8.26 -15.42
CA PHE A 158 -8.44 9.02 -16.20
C PHE A 158 -7.82 9.42 -17.54
N LYS A 159 -8.57 9.20 -18.62
CA LYS A 159 -8.27 9.79 -19.92
C LYS A 159 -8.98 11.13 -20.00
N VAL A 160 -8.22 12.21 -20.01
CA VAL A 160 -8.72 13.58 -19.90
C VAL A 160 -8.52 14.30 -21.24
N SER A 161 -9.59 14.91 -21.73
CA SER A 161 -9.59 15.76 -22.92
C SER A 161 -9.75 17.22 -22.52
N VAL A 162 -8.93 18.09 -23.09
CA VAL A 162 -8.95 19.53 -22.89
C VAL A 162 -9.10 20.20 -24.23
N SER A 163 -10.05 21.13 -24.35
CA SER A 163 -10.23 21.93 -25.56
C SER A 163 -10.70 23.33 -25.26
N ASN A 164 -10.21 24.31 -26.01
CA ASN A 164 -10.65 25.70 -25.94
C ASN A 164 -11.75 26.05 -26.97
N ARG A 165 -12.13 25.08 -27.81
CA ARG A 165 -13.11 25.26 -28.87
C ARG A 165 -14.46 25.74 -28.31
N GLY A 166 -14.93 26.87 -28.81
CA GLY A 166 -16.24 27.44 -28.45
C GLY A 166 -16.31 28.08 -27.06
N VAL A 167 -15.19 28.16 -26.31
CA VAL A 167 -15.15 28.78 -24.98
C VAL A 167 -14.12 29.90 -24.85
N ASP A 168 -13.06 29.86 -25.66
CA ASP A 168 -12.03 30.89 -25.67
C ASP A 168 -12.26 31.87 -26.83
N GLN A 169 -12.33 33.16 -26.50
CA GLN A 169 -12.44 34.25 -27.47
C GLN A 169 -11.10 34.98 -27.69
N SER A 170 -10.06 34.61 -26.93
CA SER A 170 -8.75 35.26 -27.02
C SER A 170 -7.92 34.79 -28.23
N THR A 171 -8.29 33.67 -28.85
CA THR A 171 -7.61 33.08 -30.01
C THR A 171 -8.63 32.49 -30.98
N TYR A 172 -8.29 32.46 -32.27
CA TYR A 172 -9.06 31.76 -33.31
C TYR A 172 -8.68 30.28 -33.43
N CYS A 173 -7.74 29.81 -32.61
CA CYS A 173 -7.19 28.46 -32.72
C CYS A 173 -7.90 27.49 -31.81
N ASP A 174 -8.51 26.50 -32.43
CA ASP A 174 -9.06 25.33 -31.76
C ASP A 174 -7.91 24.38 -31.41
N TYR A 175 -7.50 24.46 -30.16
CA TYR A 175 -6.56 23.55 -29.55
C TYR A 175 -7.30 22.42 -28.84
N GLN A 176 -6.74 21.22 -28.94
CA GLN A 176 -7.21 20.04 -28.23
C GLN A 176 -6.01 19.22 -27.75
N LEU A 177 -6.12 18.68 -26.54
CA LEU A 177 -5.14 17.77 -25.96
C LEU A 177 -5.87 16.65 -25.25
N ILE A 178 -5.37 15.42 -25.40
CA ILE A 178 -5.80 14.28 -24.60
C ILE A 178 -4.57 13.76 -23.86
N PHE A 179 -4.68 13.55 -22.55
CA PHE A 179 -3.62 13.00 -21.72
C PHE A 179 -4.20 12.06 -20.67
N LEU A 180 -3.32 11.24 -20.09
CA LEU A 180 -3.67 10.35 -18.98
C LEU A 180 -3.33 11.01 -17.65
N LEU A 181 -4.22 10.87 -16.69
CA LEU A 181 -4.06 11.36 -15.34
C LEU A 181 -4.17 10.19 -14.36
N HIS A 182 -3.12 9.95 -13.60
CA HIS A 182 -3.10 8.91 -12.56
C HIS A 182 -3.54 9.50 -11.23
N ILE A 183 -4.57 8.93 -10.63
CA ILE A 183 -5.08 9.31 -9.31
C ILE A 183 -4.95 8.13 -8.37
N HIS A 184 -4.42 8.39 -7.18
CA HIS A 184 -4.26 7.39 -6.13
C HIS A 184 -4.97 7.81 -4.85
N GLY A 185 -5.14 6.87 -3.92
CA GLY A 185 -5.77 7.15 -2.64
C GLY A 185 -7.28 7.31 -2.72
N LEU A 186 -7.94 6.65 -3.69
CA LEU A 186 -9.39 6.71 -3.80
C LEU A 186 -10.03 6.09 -2.54
N PRO A 187 -11.06 6.73 -1.95
CA PRO A 187 -11.73 6.19 -0.79
C PRO A 187 -12.50 4.93 -1.18
N LEU A 188 -12.49 3.94 -0.29
CA LEU A 188 -13.36 2.76 -0.45
C LEU A 188 -14.82 3.16 -0.22
N SER A 189 -15.74 2.55 -0.96
CA SER A 189 -17.19 2.70 -0.70
C SER A 189 -17.49 2.35 0.76
N ALA A 190 -18.43 3.07 1.38
CA ALA A 190 -18.85 2.84 2.75
C ALA A 190 -19.27 1.37 3.00
N LYS A 191 -19.94 0.76 2.02
CA LYS A 191 -20.33 -0.66 2.08
C LYS A 191 -19.11 -1.58 2.16
N ARG A 192 -18.11 -1.37 1.30
CA ARG A 192 -16.89 -2.19 1.25
C ARG A 192 -16.02 -1.97 2.49
N SER A 193 -15.87 -0.71 2.91
CA SER A 193 -15.17 -0.35 4.15
C SER A 193 -15.78 -1.06 5.36
N PHE A 194 -17.11 -1.07 5.48
CA PHE A 194 -17.80 -1.79 6.55
C PHE A 194 -17.59 -3.31 6.50
N ILE A 195 -17.62 -3.91 5.30
CA ILE A 195 -17.34 -5.35 5.14
C ILE A 195 -15.91 -5.68 5.58
N ILE A 196 -14.92 -4.88 5.17
CA ILE A 196 -13.51 -5.05 5.56
C ILE A 196 -13.35 -4.91 7.08
N LEU A 197 -14.00 -3.92 7.69
CA LEU A 197 -13.99 -3.74 9.14
C LEU A 197 -14.60 -4.93 9.87
N MET A 198 -15.74 -5.45 9.42
CA MET A 198 -16.40 -6.61 10.02
C MET A 198 -15.53 -7.86 9.93
N ILE A 199 -14.94 -8.14 8.77
CA ILE A 199 -14.08 -9.31 8.56
C ILE A 199 -12.81 -9.20 9.42
N SER A 200 -12.13 -8.05 9.39
CA SER A 200 -10.90 -7.83 10.17
C SER A 200 -11.14 -7.92 11.67
N THR A 201 -12.24 -7.35 12.16
CA THR A 201 -12.63 -7.43 13.59
C THR A 201 -12.95 -8.87 13.98
N SER A 202 -13.63 -9.63 13.12
CA SER A 202 -13.95 -11.05 13.35
C SER A 202 -12.68 -11.93 13.43
N ILE A 203 -11.73 -11.73 12.51
CA ILE A 203 -10.45 -12.44 12.51
C ILE A 203 -9.66 -12.10 13.78
N PHE A 204 -9.58 -10.82 14.13
CA PHE A 204 -8.88 -10.37 15.33
C PHE A 204 -9.48 -10.99 16.60
N LEU A 205 -10.81 -10.95 16.75
CA LEU A 205 -11.50 -11.56 17.88
C LEU A 205 -11.26 -13.07 17.95
N SER A 206 -11.29 -13.75 16.80
CA SER A 206 -11.01 -15.19 16.71
C SER A 206 -9.60 -15.54 17.16
N LEU A 207 -8.60 -14.74 16.78
CA LEU A 207 -7.21 -14.90 17.23
C LEU A 207 -7.06 -14.67 18.74
N VAL A 208 -7.74 -13.66 19.29
CA VAL A 208 -7.74 -13.39 20.73
C VAL A 208 -8.38 -14.55 21.50
N ILE A 209 -9.52 -15.07 21.04
CA ILE A 209 -10.17 -16.22 21.68
C ILE A 209 -9.26 -17.46 21.61
N LEU A 210 -8.65 -17.73 20.45
CA LEU A 210 -7.70 -18.84 20.28
C LEU A 210 -6.51 -18.70 21.23
N TYR A 211 -5.96 -17.49 21.38
CA TYR A 211 -4.88 -17.21 22.32
C TYR A 211 -5.29 -17.48 23.77
N ILE A 212 -6.48 -17.03 24.18
CA ILE A 212 -7.01 -17.30 25.54
C ILE A 212 -7.17 -18.81 25.76
N ILE A 213 -7.75 -19.53 24.80
CA ILE A 213 -7.89 -20.99 24.87
C ILE A 213 -6.52 -21.66 25.00
N PHE A 214 -5.53 -21.24 24.21
CA PHE A 214 -4.17 -21.75 24.31
C PHE A 214 -3.56 -21.49 25.69
N CYS A 215 -3.70 -20.28 26.24
CA CYS A 215 -3.24 -19.94 27.59
C CYS A 215 -3.91 -20.79 28.68
N LEU A 216 -5.19 -21.13 28.54
CA LEU A 216 -5.92 -21.97 29.50
C LEU A 216 -5.56 -23.46 29.37
N LEU A 217 -5.35 -23.95 28.14
CA LEU A 217 -5.00 -25.35 27.88
C LEU A 217 -3.54 -25.65 28.20
N LEU A 218 -2.62 -24.70 28.02
CA LEU A 218 -1.18 -24.87 28.29
C LEU A 218 -0.86 -25.39 29.72
N PRO A 219 -1.41 -24.82 30.82
CA PRO A 219 -1.17 -25.35 32.17
C PRO A 219 -1.79 -26.74 32.37
N LEU A 220 -2.92 -27.03 31.71
CA LEU A 220 -3.60 -28.32 31.75
C LEU A 220 -2.77 -29.41 31.05
N MET A 221 -2.22 -29.07 29.88
CA MET A 221 -1.29 -29.92 29.12
C MET A 221 0.01 -30.13 29.89
N ALA A 222 0.57 -29.09 30.52
CA ALA A 222 1.76 -29.20 31.36
C ALA A 222 1.54 -30.13 32.56
N LYS A 223 0.40 -30.02 33.24
CA LYS A 223 0.03 -30.91 34.36
C LYS A 223 -0.12 -32.36 33.90
N THR A 224 -0.78 -32.58 32.77
CA THR A 224 -0.99 -33.91 32.20
C THR A 224 0.32 -34.53 31.72
N CYS A 225 1.21 -33.74 31.12
CA CYS A 225 2.55 -34.15 30.70
C CYS A 225 3.42 -34.51 31.91
N ASN A 226 3.36 -33.75 33.01
CA ASN A 226 4.04 -34.10 34.25
C ASN A 226 3.55 -35.42 34.86
N ILE A 227 2.23 -35.67 34.82
CA ILE A 227 1.63 -36.94 35.30
C ILE A 227 2.07 -38.11 34.41
N LEU A 228 2.04 -37.96 33.09
CA LEU A 228 2.51 -38.98 32.14
C LEU A 228 4.00 -39.26 32.32
N ARG A 229 4.83 -38.22 32.44
CA ARG A 229 6.27 -38.33 32.69
C ARG A 229 6.55 -39.07 34.00
N TRP A 230 5.77 -38.80 35.05
CA TRP A 230 5.88 -39.52 36.32
C TRP A 230 5.48 -41.00 36.18
N LYS A 231 4.39 -41.30 35.48
CA LYS A 231 3.98 -42.69 35.19
C LYS A 231 5.03 -43.46 34.39
N ILE A 232 5.60 -42.87 33.35
CA ILE A 232 6.66 -43.48 32.54
C ILE A 232 7.91 -43.71 33.40
N LYS A 233 8.31 -42.74 34.22
CA LYS A 233 9.45 -42.90 35.15
C LYS A 233 9.21 -44.05 36.13
N ASN A 234 8.00 -44.20 36.66
CA ASN A 234 7.66 -45.31 37.55
C ASN A 234 7.70 -46.66 36.83
N ILE A 235 7.21 -46.76 35.59
CA ILE A 235 7.26 -48.00 34.80
C ILE A 235 8.72 -48.40 34.52
N ILE A 236 9.54 -47.47 34.03
CA ILE A 236 10.97 -47.72 33.76
C ILE A 236 11.69 -48.14 35.06
N THR A 237 11.42 -47.45 36.17
CA THR A 237 12.02 -47.81 37.47
C THR A 237 11.57 -49.20 37.92
N SER A 238 10.30 -49.58 37.70
CA SER A 238 9.82 -50.92 38.00
C SER A 238 10.44 -52.01 37.12
N GLU A 239 10.68 -51.75 35.83
CA GLU A 239 11.40 -52.67 34.95
C GLU A 239 12.85 -52.89 35.41
N PHE A 240 13.54 -51.88 35.95
CA PHE A 240 14.86 -52.06 36.55
C PHE A 240 14.84 -52.90 37.84
N TYR A 241 13.77 -52.82 38.66
CA TYR A 241 13.63 -53.67 39.85
C TYR A 241 13.29 -55.13 39.50
N TYR A 242 12.49 -55.38 38.46
CA TYR A 242 12.18 -56.76 38.02
C TYR A 242 13.32 -57.41 37.22
N THR A 243 14.09 -56.64 36.45
CA THR A 243 15.24 -57.18 35.69
C THR A 243 16.44 -57.48 36.60
N HIS A 244 16.55 -56.84 37.78
CA HIS A 244 17.51 -57.25 38.81
C HIS A 244 17.05 -58.45 39.67
N SER A 245 15.80 -58.89 39.52
CA SER A 245 15.28 -60.05 40.28
C SER A 245 15.43 -61.39 39.58
N SER A 246 15.88 -61.43 38.30
CA SER A 246 16.02 -62.66 37.52
C SER A 246 17.42 -62.92 36.94
N SER A 247 18.49 -62.64 37.68
CA SER A 247 19.80 -63.22 37.38
C SER A 247 20.72 -63.25 38.60
N SER A 248 20.65 -64.36 39.36
CA SER A 248 21.76 -65.03 40.07
C SER A 248 21.24 -65.96 41.19
N ARG A 249 20.56 -67.05 40.81
CA ARG A 249 20.60 -68.29 41.61
C ARG A 249 21.47 -69.30 40.88
N VAL A 250 22.77 -69.23 41.15
CA VAL A 250 23.71 -70.32 40.88
C VAL A 250 24.37 -70.66 42.22
N PHE A 251 23.97 -71.83 42.73
CA PHE A 251 24.67 -72.73 43.66
C PHE A 251 25.50 -72.13 44.81
N SER A 252 24.96 -72.27 46.03
CA SER A 252 25.76 -72.31 47.26
C SER A 252 25.78 -73.75 47.79
N SER A 253 26.84 -74.51 47.46
CA SER A 253 27.24 -75.69 48.22
C SER A 253 28.22 -75.26 49.30
N THR A 254 27.91 -75.56 50.55
CA THR A 254 28.79 -75.38 51.70
C THR A 254 29.99 -76.33 51.65
N SER A 255 31.18 -75.81 51.92
CA SER A 255 32.32 -76.60 52.41
C SER A 255 33.20 -75.69 53.25
N GLU A 256 33.15 -75.85 54.56
CA GLU A 256 34.22 -75.39 55.44
C GLU A 256 35.51 -76.15 55.09
N THR A 257 36.66 -75.47 54.99
CA THR A 257 37.94 -75.88 55.60
C THR A 257 38.96 -74.72 55.53
N ARG A 258 39.69 -74.57 56.63
CA ARG A 258 40.76 -73.60 57.00
C ARG A 258 41.91 -73.39 56.00
N SER A 259 42.56 -72.22 56.15
CA SER A 259 44.02 -71.91 56.20
C SER A 259 44.35 -70.64 55.38
N SER A 260 44.59 -69.49 56.02
CA SER A 260 45.87 -68.94 56.50
C SER A 260 46.77 -68.31 55.42
N VAL A 261 47.27 -67.10 55.74
CA VAL A 261 48.53 -66.45 55.29
C VAL A 261 48.45 -65.36 54.19
N SER A 262 48.58 -64.11 54.66
CA SER A 262 49.51 -63.03 54.23
C SER A 262 49.63 -62.65 52.74
N SER A 263 49.38 -61.37 52.41
CA SER A 263 50.43 -60.33 52.34
C SER A 263 49.94 -58.99 51.76
N ARG A 264 50.41 -57.89 52.38
CA ARG A 264 50.92 -56.58 51.84
C ARG A 264 50.43 -56.15 50.43
N SER A 265 50.11 -54.89 50.10
CA SER A 265 50.61 -53.58 50.57
C SER A 265 49.90 -52.43 49.81
N SER A 266 49.72 -51.29 50.51
CA SER A 266 49.83 -49.85 50.13
C SER A 266 50.22 -49.49 48.68
N PHE A 267 49.76 -48.40 48.04
CA PHE A 267 49.79 -46.93 48.34
C PHE A 267 48.76 -46.21 47.43
N GLN A 268 47.92 -45.23 47.83
CA GLN A 268 48.14 -43.80 48.22
C GLN A 268 48.79 -42.95 47.09
N VAL A 269 48.20 -41.86 46.56
CA VAL A 269 48.33 -40.42 46.93
C VAL A 269 47.73 -39.64 45.71
N VAL A 270 46.71 -38.76 45.79
CA VAL A 270 46.70 -37.31 46.20
C VAL A 270 47.47 -36.45 45.14
N GLU A 271 47.10 -35.27 44.62
CA GLU A 271 46.52 -34.03 45.16
C GLU A 271 46.29 -32.98 44.02
N LYS A 272 45.37 -32.01 44.25
CA LYS A 272 45.43 -30.54 43.95
C LYS A 272 45.77 -30.02 42.53
N ASN A 273 45.32 -28.86 42.02
CA ASN A 273 44.90 -27.59 42.62
C ASN A 273 44.19 -26.71 41.54
N LYS A 274 43.27 -25.84 41.97
CA LYS A 274 42.74 -24.60 41.31
C LYS A 274 43.78 -23.44 41.53
N PRO A 275 43.60 -22.15 41.14
CA PRO A 275 42.78 -21.47 40.10
C PRO A 275 43.49 -20.26 39.36
N GLU A 276 42.81 -19.70 38.33
CA GLU A 276 42.69 -18.25 37.95
C GLU A 276 43.89 -17.42 37.35
N PRO A 277 43.71 -16.13 36.92
CA PRO A 277 43.51 -15.68 35.52
C PRO A 277 44.59 -14.69 35.00
N GLU A 278 44.53 -14.26 33.74
CA GLU A 278 45.18 -13.00 33.35
C GLU A 278 44.49 -12.24 32.20
N LYS A 279 44.66 -10.92 32.25
CA LYS A 279 43.86 -9.85 31.65
C LYS A 279 44.69 -9.11 30.57
N ILE A 280 43.98 -8.56 29.57
CA ILE A 280 44.27 -7.30 28.83
C ILE A 280 45.45 -7.33 27.84
N VAL A 281 45.20 -7.00 26.56
CA VAL A 281 45.80 -5.83 25.84
C VAL A 281 44.91 -5.46 24.64
N LYS A 282 44.50 -4.18 24.58
CA LYS A 282 44.01 -3.48 23.38
C LYS A 282 45.20 -2.94 22.58
N LYS A 283 45.16 -2.97 21.24
CA LYS A 283 45.29 -1.76 20.38
C LYS A 283 45.00 -2.04 18.88
N PRO A 284 44.59 -1.01 18.11
CA PRO A 284 44.16 -1.10 16.71
C PRO A 284 45.20 -0.54 15.72
N LEU A 285 44.97 -0.77 14.42
CA LEU A 285 45.27 0.01 13.20
C LEU A 285 45.14 -1.00 12.03
N THR A 286 44.49 -0.76 10.90
CA THR A 286 44.48 0.41 10.02
C THR A 286 43.25 0.31 9.11
#